data_AF-A0A7W7T3V1-F1
#
_entry.id   AF-A0A7W7T3V1-F1
#
_cell.length_a   1.000
_cell.length_b   1.000
_cell.length_c   1.000
_cell.angle_alpha   90.00
_cell.angle_beta   90.00
_cell.angle_gamma   90.00
#
_symmetry.space_group_name_H-M   'P 1'
#
loop_
_entity.id
_entity.type
_entity.pdbx_description
1 polymer ?
#
loop_
_entity_poly.entity_id
_entity_poly.type
_entity_poly.pdbx_seq_one_letter_code
_entity_poly.pdbx_strand_id
1 'polypeptide(L)'
;MNPIVAQVLTIVGVLLGSAATFIVTSTTERTRWRRAQAARWDDKRLVAYSEYANAVKHMLRLCRRIAETRGLLSTGQPVDLGSSFADLAEAETDRAARWETVLLLGEPDTISAARAWSEEVWRVEHILRQDRPESSSFAEAYRAAMRLRNEFYAHARADLGITSGALPELVWKSLQPSSADESRDADG
;
A
#
# COMPACT_ATOMS: atom_id res chain seq x y z
N MET A 1 -3.77 -74.85 -4.79
CA MET A 1 -4.24 -73.45 -4.79
C MET A 1 -5.20 -73.26 -5.95
N ASN A 2 -6.41 -72.73 -5.71
CA ASN A 2 -7.37 -72.47 -6.78
C ASN A 2 -6.95 -71.22 -7.57
N PRO A 3 -6.64 -71.31 -8.87
CA PRO A 3 -6.13 -70.18 -9.68
C PRO A 3 -7.07 -68.96 -9.68
N ILE A 4 -8.38 -69.19 -9.55
CA ILE A 4 -9.38 -68.11 -9.48
C ILE A 4 -9.18 -67.24 -8.22
N VAL A 5 -8.85 -67.86 -7.08
CA VAL A 5 -8.64 -67.15 -5.82
C VAL A 5 -7.40 -66.26 -5.89
N ALA A 6 -6.32 -66.75 -6.50
CA ALA A 6 -5.09 -65.99 -6.69
C ALA A 6 -5.30 -64.78 -7.64
N GLN A 7 -6.09 -64.97 -8.69
CA GLN A 7 -6.43 -63.90 -9.64
C GLN A 7 -7.28 -62.81 -8.99
N VAL A 8 -8.31 -63.18 -8.22
CA VAL A 8 -9.15 -62.23 -7.49
C VAL A 8 -8.31 -61.42 -6.50
N LEU A 9 -7.42 -62.09 -5.74
CA LEU A 9 -6.54 -61.41 -4.79
C LEU A 9 -5.61 -60.41 -5.48
N THR A 10 -5.12 -60.75 -6.68
CA THR A 10 -4.27 -59.87 -7.49
C THR A 10 -5.03 -58.63 -7.96
N ILE A 11 -6.26 -58.81 -8.47
CA ILE A 11 -7.09 -57.69 -8.93
C ILE A 11 -7.41 -56.74 -7.77
N VAL A 12 -7.78 -57.28 -6.60
CA VAL A 12 -8.05 -56.48 -5.39
C VAL A 12 -6.81 -55.67 -4.98
N GLY A 13 -5.63 -56.28 -5.00
CA GLY A 13 -4.37 -55.60 -4.70
C GLY A 13 -4.07 -54.45 -5.66
N VAL A 14 -4.28 -54.65 -6.97
CA VAL A 14 -4.07 -53.59 -7.99
C VAL A 14 -5.08 -52.46 -7.83
N LEU A 15 -6.35 -52.77 -7.56
CA LEU A 15 -7.39 -51.76 -7.35
C LEU A 15 -7.12 -50.93 -6.08
N LEU A 16 -6.70 -51.56 -4.99
CA LEU A 16 -6.31 -50.86 -3.77
C LEU A 16 -5.08 -49.98 -4.00
N GLY A 17 -4.06 -50.50 -4.69
CA GLY A 17 -2.85 -49.75 -5.03
C GLY A 17 -3.12 -48.54 -5.92
N SER A 18 -3.97 -48.69 -6.95
CA SER A 18 -4.34 -47.60 -7.84
C SER A 18 -5.22 -46.55 -7.15
N ALA A 19 -6.16 -46.96 -6.29
CA ALA A 19 -6.98 -46.04 -5.49
C ALA A 19 -6.12 -45.23 -4.50
N ALA A 20 -5.19 -45.88 -3.79
CA ALA A 20 -4.25 -45.21 -2.90
C ALA A 20 -3.36 -44.22 -3.67
N THR A 21 -2.84 -44.64 -4.83
CA THR A 21 -2.04 -43.78 -5.71
C THR A 21 -2.84 -42.57 -6.18
N PHE A 22 -4.08 -42.76 -6.62
CA PHE A 22 -4.95 -41.66 -7.08
C PHE A 22 -5.24 -40.64 -5.98
N ILE A 23 -5.49 -41.10 -4.75
CA ILE A 23 -5.73 -40.20 -3.59
C ILE A 23 -4.47 -39.40 -3.27
N VAL A 24 -3.30 -40.04 -3.23
CA VAL A 24 -2.02 -39.36 -2.96
C VAL A 24 -1.68 -38.34 -4.06
N THR A 25 -1.84 -38.72 -5.33
CA THR A 25 -1.57 -37.84 -6.46
C THR A 25 -2.52 -36.64 -6.48
N SER A 26 -3.83 -36.88 -6.33
CA SER A 26 -4.84 -35.80 -6.36
C SER A 26 -4.68 -34.81 -5.20
N THR A 27 -4.35 -35.28 -3.99
CA THR A 27 -4.08 -34.39 -2.85
C THR A 27 -2.80 -33.57 -3.06
N THR A 28 -1.75 -34.19 -3.59
CA THR A 28 -0.48 -33.52 -3.92
C THR A 28 -0.68 -32.45 -5.01
N GLU A 29 -1.40 -32.77 -6.09
CA GLU A 29 -1.71 -31.82 -7.15
C GLU A 29 -2.55 -30.65 -6.64
N ARG A 30 -3.56 -30.93 -5.80
CA ARG A 30 -4.43 -29.89 -5.24
C ARG A 30 -3.67 -28.95 -4.29
N THR A 31 -2.72 -29.45 -3.51
CA THR A 31 -1.87 -28.59 -2.66
C THR A 31 -0.89 -27.77 -3.50
N ARG A 32 -0.31 -28.33 -4.56
CA ARG A 32 0.56 -27.62 -5.49
C ARG A 32 -0.21 -26.51 -6.23
N TRP A 33 -1.41 -26.82 -6.72
CA TRP A 33 -2.29 -25.85 -7.38
C TRP A 33 -2.64 -24.69 -6.44
N ARG A 34 -3.05 -24.97 -5.20
CA ARG A 34 -3.37 -23.93 -4.21
C ARG A 34 -2.18 -23.03 -3.90
N ARG A 35 -0.98 -23.60 -3.72
CA ARG A 35 0.25 -22.82 -3.51
C ARG A 35 0.60 -21.94 -4.71
N ALA A 36 0.49 -22.48 -5.92
CA ALA A 36 0.74 -21.70 -7.15
C ALA A 36 -0.28 -20.56 -7.34
N GLN A 37 -1.55 -20.79 -7.01
CA GLN A 37 -2.57 -19.73 -7.06
C GLN A 37 -2.36 -18.68 -5.97
N ALA A 38 -2.02 -19.09 -4.75
CA ALA A 38 -1.70 -18.15 -3.66
C ALA A 38 -0.54 -17.23 -4.07
N ALA A 39 0.57 -17.78 -4.54
CA ALA A 39 1.71 -16.98 -5.01
C ALA A 39 1.35 -16.00 -6.13
N ARG A 40 0.50 -16.41 -7.08
CA ARG A 40 0.01 -15.51 -8.14
C ARG A 40 -0.86 -14.36 -7.62
N TRP A 41 -1.66 -14.61 -6.59
CA TRP A 41 -2.47 -13.56 -5.98
C TRP A 41 -1.62 -12.64 -5.12
N ASP A 42 -0.57 -13.15 -4.46
CA ASP A 42 0.41 -12.36 -3.73
C ASP A 42 1.15 -11.39 -4.65
N ASP A 43 1.64 -11.88 -5.80
CA ASP A 43 2.32 -11.03 -6.79
C ASP A 43 1.39 -9.92 -7.30
N LYS A 44 0.13 -10.23 -7.58
CA LYS A 44 -0.86 -9.23 -8.04
C LYS A 44 -1.19 -8.22 -6.96
N ARG A 45 -1.32 -8.65 -5.70
CA ARG A 45 -1.56 -7.76 -4.55
C ARG A 45 -0.37 -6.83 -4.33
N LEU A 46 0.85 -7.34 -4.41
CA LEU A 46 2.07 -6.54 -4.32
C LEU A 46 2.08 -5.44 -5.40
N VAL A 47 1.78 -5.79 -6.65
CA VAL A 47 1.67 -4.81 -7.74
C VAL A 47 0.60 -3.77 -7.42
N ALA A 48 -0.62 -4.19 -7.09
CA ALA A 48 -1.73 -3.29 -6.76
C ALA A 48 -1.39 -2.30 -5.63
N TYR A 49 -0.85 -2.80 -4.52
CA TYR A 49 -0.44 -1.98 -3.38
C TYR A 49 0.69 -1.03 -3.73
N SER A 50 1.69 -1.49 -4.48
CA SER A 50 2.84 -0.67 -4.88
C SER A 50 2.44 0.46 -5.84
N GLU A 51 1.55 0.15 -6.79
CA GLU A 51 1.06 1.10 -7.78
C GLU A 51 0.18 2.15 -7.11
N TYR A 52 -0.79 1.74 -6.30
CA TYR A 52 -1.63 2.67 -5.54
C TYR A 52 -0.78 3.59 -4.67
N ALA A 53 0.16 3.04 -3.91
CA ALA A 53 1.05 3.83 -3.06
C ALA A 53 1.89 4.83 -3.86
N ASN A 54 2.33 4.47 -5.06
CA ASN A 54 3.08 5.37 -5.93
C ASN A 54 2.23 6.56 -6.39
N ALA A 55 0.95 6.34 -6.70
CA ALA A 55 0.03 7.43 -7.06
C ALA A 55 -0.27 8.35 -5.87
N VAL A 56 -0.60 7.81 -4.68
CA VAL A 56 -0.83 8.64 -3.49
C VAL A 56 0.43 9.44 -3.10
N LYS A 57 1.62 8.82 -3.17
CA LYS A 57 2.91 9.54 -2.99
C LYS A 57 3.14 10.60 -4.07
N HIS A 58 2.65 10.40 -5.28
CA HIS A 58 2.78 11.38 -6.35
C HIS A 58 1.99 12.64 -6.02
N MET A 59 0.73 12.48 -5.62
CA MET A 59 -0.10 13.58 -5.14
C MET A 59 0.56 14.33 -3.97
N LEU A 60 1.04 13.60 -2.95
CA LEU A 60 1.67 14.22 -1.79
C LEU A 60 2.98 14.97 -2.13
N ARG A 61 3.73 14.50 -3.13
CA ARG A 61 4.91 15.21 -3.66
C ARG A 61 4.51 16.53 -4.34
N LEU A 62 3.42 16.53 -5.12
CA LEU A 62 2.89 17.75 -5.75
C LEU A 62 2.40 18.73 -4.68
N CYS A 63 1.65 18.26 -3.69
CA CYS A 63 1.24 19.06 -2.53
C CYS A 63 2.44 19.72 -1.83
N ARG A 64 3.50 18.95 -1.59
CA ARG A 64 4.74 19.49 -0.98
C ARG A 64 5.32 20.65 -1.81
N ARG A 65 5.45 20.51 -3.14
CA ARG A 65 5.98 21.57 -4.00
C ARG A 65 5.12 22.85 -4.00
N ILE A 66 3.79 22.67 -3.97
CA ILE A 66 2.84 23.78 -3.85
C ILE A 66 3.01 24.47 -2.48
N ALA A 67 3.17 23.71 -1.40
CA ALA A 67 3.39 24.23 -0.05
C ALA A 67 4.68 25.04 0.07
N GLU A 68 5.77 24.52 -0.53
CA GLU A 68 7.07 25.20 -0.64
C GLU A 68 6.93 26.55 -1.37
N THR A 69 6.22 26.57 -2.50
CA THR A 69 5.97 27.80 -3.27
C THR A 69 5.13 28.82 -2.52
N ARG A 70 4.22 28.35 -1.66
CA ARG A 70 3.40 29.20 -0.78
C ARG A 70 4.11 29.60 0.52
N GLY A 71 5.36 29.21 0.73
CA GLY A 71 6.11 29.54 1.94
C GLY A 71 5.64 28.78 3.20
N LEU A 72 4.85 27.72 3.05
CA LEU A 72 4.43 26.86 4.16
C LEU A 72 5.53 25.88 4.58
N LEU A 73 6.52 25.67 3.71
CA LEU A 73 7.72 24.88 3.94
C LEU A 73 8.95 25.69 3.50
N SER A 74 10.05 25.52 4.22
CA SER A 74 11.29 26.29 4.08
C SER A 74 12.24 25.78 2.98
N THR A 75 11.82 24.82 2.16
CA THR A 75 12.66 24.17 1.14
C THR A 75 12.07 24.30 -0.25
N GLY A 76 12.86 24.09 -1.30
CA GLY A 76 12.33 23.89 -2.66
C GLY A 76 12.48 25.09 -3.61
N GLN A 77 12.37 24.80 -4.91
CA GLN A 77 12.29 25.82 -5.96
C GLN A 77 10.81 26.15 -6.22
N PRO A 78 10.44 27.43 -6.34
CA PRO A 78 9.07 27.84 -6.65
C PRO A 78 8.55 27.17 -7.94
N VAL A 79 7.26 26.84 -7.96
CA VAL A 79 6.58 26.25 -9.11
C VAL A 79 5.45 27.16 -9.59
N ASP A 80 5.03 26.99 -10.84
CA ASP A 80 3.79 27.63 -11.29
C ASP A 80 2.58 26.95 -10.61
N LEU A 81 1.80 27.72 -9.86
CA LEU A 81 0.71 27.18 -9.05
C LEU A 81 -0.44 26.65 -9.92
N GLY A 82 -0.75 27.32 -11.03
CA GLY A 82 -1.85 26.93 -11.92
C GLY A 82 -1.63 25.54 -12.52
N SER A 83 -0.48 25.35 -13.17
CA SER A 83 -0.08 24.03 -13.69
C SER A 83 0.08 22.98 -12.60
N SER A 84 0.64 23.34 -11.43
CA SER A 84 0.80 22.38 -10.33
C SER A 84 -0.52 21.84 -9.77
N PHE A 85 -1.57 22.66 -9.74
CA PHE A 85 -2.91 22.19 -9.36
C PHE A 85 -3.58 21.36 -10.45
N ALA A 86 -3.30 21.63 -11.73
CA ALA A 86 -3.74 20.78 -12.83
C ALA A 86 -3.05 19.39 -12.78
N ASP A 87 -1.73 19.37 -12.56
CA ASP A 87 -0.95 18.14 -12.35
C ASP A 87 -1.48 17.33 -11.16
N LEU A 88 -1.91 18.01 -10.08
CA LEU A 88 -2.48 17.35 -8.91
C LEU A 88 -3.83 16.69 -9.23
N ALA A 89 -4.67 17.32 -10.04
CA ALA A 89 -5.94 16.75 -10.48
C ALA A 89 -5.74 15.52 -11.39
N GLU A 90 -4.73 15.55 -12.28
CA GLU A 90 -4.34 14.39 -13.09
C GLU A 90 -3.82 13.25 -12.20
N ALA A 91 -2.99 13.57 -11.20
CA ALA A 91 -2.49 12.59 -10.24
C ALA A 91 -3.60 11.94 -9.40
N GLU A 92 -4.65 12.68 -9.03
CA GLU A 92 -5.84 12.09 -8.38
C GLU A 92 -6.58 11.13 -9.32
N THR A 93 -6.67 11.45 -10.61
CA THR A 93 -7.28 10.55 -11.61
C THR A 93 -6.50 9.22 -11.72
N ASP A 94 -5.17 9.28 -11.78
CA ASP A 94 -4.31 8.07 -11.76
C ASP A 94 -4.46 7.28 -10.43
N ARG A 95 -4.53 7.98 -9.28
CA ARG A 95 -4.80 7.35 -7.98
C ARG A 95 -6.14 6.63 -7.96
N ALA A 96 -7.20 7.26 -8.47
CA ALA A 96 -8.53 6.68 -8.57
C ALA A 96 -8.55 5.44 -9.46
N ALA A 97 -7.85 5.45 -10.59
CA ALA A 97 -7.73 4.27 -11.46
C ALA A 97 -7.06 3.08 -10.74
N ARG A 98 -6.01 3.33 -9.97
CA ARG A 98 -5.29 2.28 -9.20
C ARG A 98 -6.07 1.78 -8.00
N TRP A 99 -6.98 2.60 -7.45
CA TRP A 99 -7.81 2.26 -6.31
C TRP A 99 -8.69 1.05 -6.58
N GLU A 100 -9.22 0.92 -7.79
CA GLU A 100 -10.08 -0.20 -8.19
C GLU A 100 -9.39 -1.56 -7.99
N THR A 101 -8.11 -1.67 -8.37
CA THR A 101 -7.34 -2.91 -8.19
C THR A 101 -7.11 -3.23 -6.71
N VAL A 102 -6.94 -2.21 -5.86
CA VAL A 102 -6.83 -2.39 -4.41
C VAL A 102 -8.15 -2.90 -3.82
N LEU A 103 -9.30 -2.41 -4.28
CA LEU A 103 -10.61 -2.91 -3.85
C LEU A 103 -10.84 -4.37 -4.25
N LEU A 104 -10.36 -4.78 -5.42
CA LEU A 104 -10.55 -6.14 -5.94
C LEU A 104 -9.68 -7.18 -5.26
N LEU A 105 -8.46 -6.81 -4.86
CA LEU A 105 -7.45 -7.75 -4.40
C LEU A 105 -7.08 -7.60 -2.93
N GLY A 106 -7.42 -6.46 -2.32
CA GLY A 106 -6.92 -6.11 -1.01
C GLY A 106 -7.67 -6.78 0.15
N GLU A 107 -6.96 -6.99 1.25
CA GLU A 107 -7.60 -7.32 2.53
C GLU A 107 -8.35 -6.10 3.09
N PRO A 108 -9.51 -6.27 3.76
CA PRO A 108 -10.28 -5.16 4.32
C PRO A 108 -9.50 -4.15 5.17
N ASP A 109 -8.55 -4.61 5.99
CA ASP A 109 -7.74 -3.72 6.83
C ASP A 109 -6.74 -2.92 5.99
N THR A 110 -6.13 -3.57 4.97
CA THR A 110 -5.26 -2.88 4.02
C THR A 110 -6.02 -1.84 3.19
N ILE A 111 -7.25 -2.18 2.75
CA ILE A 111 -8.15 -1.26 2.04
C ILE A 111 -8.48 -0.05 2.94
N SER A 112 -8.81 -0.29 4.20
CA SER A 112 -9.16 0.77 5.15
C SER A 112 -7.99 1.72 5.39
N ALA A 113 -6.78 1.19 5.62
CA ALA A 113 -5.57 1.99 5.79
C ALA A 113 -5.21 2.77 4.51
N ALA A 114 -5.37 2.15 3.34
CA ALA A 114 -5.14 2.78 2.04
C ALA A 114 -6.08 3.98 1.80
N ARG A 115 -7.36 3.84 2.19
CA ARG A 115 -8.35 4.91 2.11
C ARG A 115 -8.03 6.06 3.07
N ALA A 116 -7.75 5.74 4.34
CA ALA A 116 -7.40 6.74 5.34
C ALA A 116 -6.20 7.58 4.89
N TRP A 117 -5.19 6.93 4.31
CA TRP A 117 -4.04 7.65 3.75
C TRP A 117 -4.43 8.60 2.60
N SER A 118 -5.24 8.17 1.63
CA SER A 118 -5.69 9.07 0.55
C SER A 118 -6.57 10.21 1.05
N GLU A 119 -7.46 9.96 2.02
CA GLU A 119 -8.31 10.99 2.60
C GLU A 119 -7.48 12.08 3.29
N GLU A 120 -6.42 11.70 3.99
CA GLU A 120 -5.52 12.67 4.61
C GLU A 120 -4.70 13.44 3.55
N VAL A 121 -4.34 12.83 2.43
CA VAL A 121 -3.72 13.55 1.29
C VAL A 121 -4.70 14.56 0.68
N TRP A 122 -6.00 14.24 0.59
CA TRP A 122 -7.01 15.22 0.18
C TRP A 122 -7.17 16.35 1.20
N ARG A 123 -7.04 16.07 2.50
CA ARG A 123 -6.99 17.12 3.53
C ARG A 123 -5.81 18.06 3.31
N VAL A 124 -4.62 17.53 3.00
CA VAL A 124 -3.43 18.33 2.66
C VAL A 124 -3.71 19.22 1.44
N GLU A 125 -4.27 18.66 0.37
CA GLU A 125 -4.67 19.43 -0.81
C GLU A 125 -5.69 20.53 -0.47
N HIS A 126 -6.71 20.20 0.33
CA HIS A 126 -7.75 21.14 0.74
C HIS A 126 -7.17 22.35 1.47
N ILE A 127 -6.23 22.13 2.40
CA ILE A 127 -5.49 23.20 3.08
C ILE A 127 -4.78 24.08 2.06
N LEU A 128 -4.09 23.48 1.08
CA LEU A 128 -3.40 24.25 0.04
C LEU A 128 -4.35 25.05 -0.85
N ARG A 129 -5.64 24.72 -0.95
CA ARG A 129 -6.59 25.50 -1.76
C ARG A 129 -7.15 26.73 -1.03
N GLN A 130 -6.88 26.87 0.26
CA GLN A 130 -7.28 28.05 1.04
C GLN A 130 -6.50 29.30 0.59
N ASP A 131 -7.10 30.48 0.74
CA ASP A 131 -6.44 31.75 0.40
C ASP A 131 -5.23 32.05 1.29
N ARG A 132 -5.33 31.70 2.58
CA ARG A 132 -4.28 31.91 3.60
C ARG A 132 -4.14 30.68 4.49
N PRO A 133 -3.52 29.60 4.00
CA PRO A 133 -3.29 28.40 4.79
C PRO A 133 -2.29 28.66 5.92
N GLU A 134 -2.56 28.09 7.09
CA GLU A 134 -1.63 28.11 8.22
C GLU A 134 -0.55 27.03 8.05
N SER A 135 0.73 27.41 8.24
CA SER A 135 1.87 26.48 8.15
C SER A 135 1.78 25.33 9.18
N SER A 136 1.23 25.61 10.37
CA SER A 136 1.00 24.61 11.43
C SER A 136 0.01 23.53 11.00
N SER A 137 -1.16 23.94 10.48
CA SER A 137 -2.20 23.04 9.95
C SER A 137 -1.67 22.18 8.81
N PHE A 138 -0.94 22.79 7.86
CA PHE A 138 -0.32 22.04 6.77
C PHE A 138 0.69 21.02 7.30
N ALA A 139 1.59 21.42 8.20
CA ALA A 139 2.60 20.53 8.75
C ALA A 139 1.98 19.38 9.56
N GLU A 140 0.89 19.62 10.30
CA GLU A 140 0.15 18.58 11.01
C GLU A 140 -0.46 17.55 10.05
N ALA A 141 -1.22 18.01 9.04
CA ALA A 141 -1.83 17.15 8.05
C ALA A 141 -0.79 16.37 7.23
N TYR A 142 0.32 17.01 6.87
CA TYR A 142 1.42 16.36 6.17
C TYR A 142 2.06 15.26 7.03
N ARG A 143 2.30 15.50 8.33
CA ARG A 143 2.80 14.46 9.25
C ARG A 143 1.80 13.32 9.41
N ALA A 144 0.50 13.63 9.48
CA ALA A 144 -0.56 12.62 9.56
C ALA A 144 -0.60 11.74 8.31
N ALA A 145 -0.54 12.33 7.11
CA ALA A 145 -0.49 11.58 5.85
C ALA A 145 0.70 10.60 5.81
N MET A 146 1.84 11.01 6.35
CA MET A 146 3.01 10.12 6.40
C MET A 146 2.93 9.02 7.46
N ARG A 147 2.23 9.24 8.58
CA ARG A 147 1.92 8.15 9.54
C ARG A 147 0.98 7.13 8.91
N LEU A 148 -0.11 7.60 8.28
CA LEU A 148 -1.08 6.74 7.60
C LEU A 148 -0.45 5.97 6.44
N ARG A 149 0.53 6.55 5.73
CA ARG A 149 1.36 5.81 4.76
C ARG A 149 2.03 4.59 5.40
N ASN A 150 2.62 4.73 6.59
CA ASN A 150 3.28 3.63 7.28
C ASN A 150 2.27 2.57 7.74
N GLU A 151 1.10 2.98 8.21
CA GLU A 151 0.00 2.07 8.55
C GLU A 151 -0.46 1.26 7.33
N PHE A 152 -0.67 1.92 6.19
CA PHE A 152 -0.97 1.25 4.93
C PHE A 152 0.10 0.20 4.58
N TYR A 153 1.39 0.55 4.65
CA TYR A 153 2.45 -0.44 4.38
C TYR A 153 2.52 -1.56 5.42
N ALA A 154 2.19 -1.31 6.68
CA ALA A 154 2.16 -2.34 7.71
C ALA A 154 1.06 -3.37 7.40
N HIS A 155 -0.15 -2.92 7.07
CA HIS A 155 -1.25 -3.80 6.66
C HIS A 155 -0.95 -4.51 5.34
N ALA A 156 -0.43 -3.81 4.33
CA ALA A 156 -0.06 -4.43 3.06
C ALA A 156 1.03 -5.51 3.23
N ARG A 157 1.99 -5.30 4.14
CA ARG A 157 3.01 -6.32 4.48
C ARG A 157 2.40 -7.52 5.19
N ALA A 158 1.51 -7.29 6.15
CA ALA A 158 0.81 -8.36 6.86
C ALA A 158 -0.03 -9.22 5.89
N ASP A 159 -0.74 -8.57 4.97
CA ASP A 159 -1.57 -9.23 3.96
C ASP A 159 -0.75 -10.07 2.95
N LEU A 160 0.49 -9.66 2.69
CA LEU A 160 1.49 -10.40 1.90
C LEU A 160 2.27 -11.45 2.72
N GLY A 161 1.92 -11.67 3.99
CA GLY A 161 2.58 -12.64 4.87
C GLY A 161 3.98 -12.23 5.35
N ILE A 162 4.35 -10.95 5.24
CA ILE A 162 5.66 -10.43 5.64
C ILE A 162 5.64 -10.07 7.13
N THR A 163 6.37 -10.84 7.95
CA THR A 163 6.39 -10.70 9.42
C THR A 163 7.64 -10.01 9.97
N SER A 164 8.46 -9.36 9.14
CA SER A 164 9.78 -8.80 9.50
C SER A 164 9.75 -7.52 10.35
N GLY A 165 8.72 -7.33 11.18
CA GLY A 165 8.59 -6.22 12.12
C GLY A 165 8.02 -4.93 11.52
N ALA A 166 7.82 -3.94 12.41
CA ALA A 166 7.29 -2.62 12.07
C ALA A 166 8.28 -1.83 11.20
N LEU A 167 7.76 -0.93 10.37
CA LEU A 167 8.59 0.02 9.65
C LEU A 167 9.24 1.00 10.64
N PRO A 168 10.49 1.45 10.38
CA PRO A 168 11.11 2.50 11.17
C PRO A 168 10.23 3.75 11.27
N GLU A 169 10.26 4.39 12.42
CA GLU A 169 9.60 5.67 12.61
C GLU A 169 10.18 6.71 11.65
N LEU A 170 9.31 7.54 11.07
CA LEU A 170 9.74 8.55 10.12
C LEU A 170 10.17 9.82 10.86
N VAL A 171 11.44 10.20 10.72
CA VAL A 171 12.00 11.42 11.31
C VAL A 171 12.00 12.56 10.28
N TRP A 172 11.18 13.58 10.49
CA TRP A 172 10.95 14.67 9.53
C TRP A 172 11.72 15.95 9.85
N LYS A 173 13.04 15.94 9.62
CA LYS A 173 13.89 17.11 9.90
C LYS A 173 13.46 18.38 9.12
N SER A 174 12.88 18.23 7.92
CA SER A 174 12.40 19.35 7.09
C SER A 174 11.08 19.97 7.55
N LEU A 175 10.36 19.33 8.47
CA LEU A 175 9.11 19.85 9.06
C LEU A 175 9.34 20.43 10.46
N GLN A 176 10.59 20.45 10.93
CA GLN A 176 10.93 21.16 12.16
C GLN A 176 11.02 22.65 11.84
N PRO A 177 10.48 23.53 12.71
CA PRO A 177 10.70 24.96 12.56
C PRO A 177 12.20 25.24 12.49
N SER A 178 12.59 26.16 11.61
CA SER A 178 13.98 26.62 11.58
C SER A 178 14.29 27.26 12.94
N SER A 179 15.41 26.88 13.56
CA SER A 179 15.89 27.47 14.82
C SER A 179 16.13 28.99 14.74
N ALA A 180 16.01 29.59 13.54
CA ALA A 180 16.09 31.03 13.33
C ALA A 180 14.80 31.78 13.72
N ASP A 181 13.63 31.13 13.79
CA ASP A 181 12.37 31.77 14.21
C ASP A 181 12.29 31.91 15.73
N GLU A 182 12.76 30.92 16.50
CA GLU A 182 12.79 30.99 17.97
C GLU A 182 13.69 32.10 18.51
N SER A 183 14.73 32.50 17.77
CA SER A 183 15.60 33.61 18.16
C SER A 183 15.01 35.01 17.92
N ARG A 184 13.95 35.14 17.11
CA ARG A 184 13.30 36.45 16.86
C ARG A 184 12.20 36.78 17.86
N ASP A 185 11.57 35.76 18.44
CA ASP A 185 10.51 35.93 19.44
C ASP A 185 11.06 36.04 20.88
N ALA A 186 12.35 35.76 21.10
CA ALA A 186 13.00 35.87 22.41
C ALA A 186 13.64 37.25 22.68
N ASP A 187 13.67 38.15 21.69
CA ASP A 187 14.35 39.46 21.75
C ASP A 187 13.40 40.66 21.46
N GLY A 188 12.08 40.44 21.55
CA GLY A 188 11.03 41.46 21.39
C GLY A 188 10.06 41.48 22.56
#